data_AF-A0A6G0Y993-F1
#
_entry.id   AF-A0A6G0Y993-F1
#
_cell.length_a   1.000
_cell.length_b   1.000
_cell.length_c   1.000
_cell.angle_alpha   90.00
_cell.angle_beta   90.00
_cell.angle_gamma   90.00
#
_symmetry.space_group_name_H-M   'P 1'
#
loop_
_entity.id
_entity.type
_entity.pdbx_description
1 polymer ?
#
loop_
_entity_poly.entity_id
_entity_poly.type
_entity_poly.pdbx_seq_one_letter_code
_entity_poly.pdbx_strand_id
1 'polypeptide(L)'
;YNLCSGSLDEVRGTCRLILQDVYAPGLLNPPPRFEHMVEALLEGMKPISPMLDTEAFMAYTHELCGVPIRRPLVTRYSRWMYNIQVYTHAVLLTRAWLAVVFRPLLNYNMRFSVWLNVKFPIGAALRFGTKVFHRVRDDAAAPHPTMAAAGMSVANGRVAMQSAA
;
A
#
# COMPACT_ATOMS: atom_id res chain seq x y z
N TYR A 1 -0.19 -14.95 -5.60
CA TYR A 1 -1.55 -15.04 -5.04
C TYR A 1 -2.23 -13.68 -5.16
N ASN A 2 -3.48 -13.63 -5.66
CA ASN A 2 -4.28 -12.41 -5.77
C ASN A 2 -5.26 -12.36 -4.59
N LEU A 3 -5.18 -11.33 -3.74
CA LEU A 3 -6.08 -11.18 -2.59
C LEU A 3 -7.54 -10.93 -3.01
N CYS A 4 -7.74 -10.40 -4.21
CA CYS A 4 -9.06 -10.02 -4.73
C CYS A 4 -9.64 -11.05 -5.71
N SER A 5 -9.23 -12.31 -5.63
CA SER A 5 -9.81 -13.39 -6.45
C SER A 5 -10.98 -14.06 -5.72
N GLY A 6 -12.09 -14.27 -6.42
CA GLY A 6 -13.28 -14.96 -5.89
C GLY A 6 -14.49 -14.05 -5.76
N SER A 7 -15.46 -14.48 -4.96
CA SER A 7 -16.64 -13.69 -4.60
C SER A 7 -16.29 -12.56 -3.61
N LEU A 8 -17.14 -11.53 -3.54
CA LEU A 8 -16.95 -10.43 -2.60
C LEU A 8 -16.91 -10.90 -1.14
N ASP A 9 -17.66 -11.93 -0.80
CA ASP A 9 -17.74 -12.43 0.57
C ASP A 9 -16.50 -13.25 0.94
N GLU A 10 -15.94 -14.02 0.00
CA GLU A 10 -14.65 -14.67 0.16
C GLU A 10 -13.54 -13.65 0.38
N VAL A 11 -13.45 -12.62 -0.47
CA VAL A 11 -12.45 -11.55 -0.35
C VAL A 11 -12.57 -10.82 0.99
N ARG A 12 -13.80 -10.50 1.43
CA ARG A 12 -14.05 -9.90 2.76
C ARG A 12 -13.57 -10.83 3.89
N GLY A 13 -13.87 -12.12 3.78
CA GLY A 13 -13.40 -13.14 4.72
C GLY A 13 -11.88 -13.17 4.81
N THR A 14 -11.19 -13.21 3.66
CA THR A 14 -9.72 -13.22 3.62
C THR A 14 -9.12 -11.92 4.18
N CYS A 15 -9.65 -10.75 3.82
CA CYS A 15 -9.20 -9.48 4.39
C CYS A 15 -9.36 -9.42 5.91
N ARG A 16 -10.46 -9.97 6.43
CA ARG A 16 -10.70 -10.05 7.88
C ARG A 16 -9.67 -10.94 8.57
N LEU A 17 -9.35 -12.10 7.99
CA LEU A 17 -8.31 -12.99 8.51
C LEU A 17 -6.95 -12.29 8.54
N ILE A 18 -6.55 -11.63 7.45
CA ILE A 18 -5.27 -10.88 7.42
C ILE A 18 -5.24 -9.78 8.48
N LEU A 19 -6.35 -9.05 8.64
CA LEU A 19 -6.44 -8.00 9.65
C LEU A 19 -6.26 -8.56 11.07
N GLN A 20 -6.93 -9.67 11.37
CA GLN A 20 -6.95 -10.29 12.70
C GLN A 20 -5.69 -11.09 13.03
N ASP A 21 -5.12 -11.80 12.04
CA ASP A 21 -4.04 -12.76 12.25
C ASP A 21 -2.66 -12.16 11.98
N VAL A 22 -2.59 -11.09 11.18
CA VAL A 22 -1.31 -10.48 10.77
C VAL A 22 -1.18 -9.04 11.28
N TYR A 23 -2.11 -8.16 10.93
CA TYR A 23 -1.97 -6.73 11.25
C TYR A 23 -2.17 -6.43 12.73
N ALA A 24 -3.26 -6.90 13.34
CA ALA A 24 -3.51 -6.65 14.76
C ALA A 24 -2.40 -7.20 15.67
N PRO A 25 -1.91 -8.46 15.51
CA PRO A 25 -0.82 -8.98 16.31
C PRO A 25 0.50 -8.24 16.06
N GLY A 26 0.77 -7.87 14.81
CA GLY A 26 1.96 -7.10 14.44
C GLY A 26 1.97 -5.67 15.01
N LEU A 27 0.82 -5.07 15.28
CA LEU A 27 0.72 -3.77 15.93
C LEU A 27 0.76 -3.87 17.47
N LEU A 28 0.18 -4.92 18.04
CA LEU A 28 0.21 -5.17 19.49
C LEU A 28 1.61 -5.58 19.96
N ASN A 29 2.29 -6.44 19.20
CA ASN A 29 3.62 -6.95 19.49
C ASN A 29 4.56 -6.65 18.31
N PRO A 30 4.94 -5.38 18.11
CA PRO A 30 5.72 -4.98 16.95
C PRO A 30 7.13 -5.59 16.98
N PRO A 31 7.66 -6.00 15.81
CA PRO A 31 9.01 -6.55 15.73
C PRO A 31 10.07 -5.50 16.10
N PRO A 32 11.31 -5.92 16.39
CA PRO A 32 12.42 -4.99 16.60
C PRO A 32 12.55 -4.01 15.42
N ARG A 33 12.79 -2.73 15.72
CA ARG A 33 12.91 -1.63 14.74
C ARG A 33 11.65 -1.29 13.94
N PHE A 34 10.48 -1.83 14.31
CA PHE A 34 9.21 -1.47 13.66
C PHE A 34 9.03 0.05 13.54
N GLU A 35 9.21 0.78 14.63
CA GLU A 35 9.05 2.25 14.67
C GLU A 35 10.03 2.96 13.73
N HIS A 36 11.29 2.51 13.70
CA HIS A 36 12.29 3.05 12.78
C HIS A 36 11.93 2.79 11.31
N MET A 37 11.37 1.62 11.00
CA MET A 37 10.90 1.31 9.64
C MET A 37 9.69 2.18 9.25
N VAL A 38 8.75 2.38 10.17
CA VAL A 38 7.61 3.27 9.98
C VAL A 38 8.08 4.70 9.73
N GLU A 39 8.96 5.22 10.58
CA GLU A 39 9.53 6.56 10.43
C GLU A 39 10.26 6.70 9.09
N ALA A 40 11.12 5.76 8.72
CA ALA A 40 11.85 5.78 7.45
C ALA A 40 10.89 5.73 6.24
N LEU A 41 9.85 4.90 6.29
CA LEU A 41 8.85 4.79 5.23
C LEU A 41 8.09 6.11 5.06
N LEU A 42 7.55 6.65 6.15
CA LEU A 42 6.72 7.86 6.10
C LEU A 42 7.56 9.09 5.75
N GLU A 43 8.81 9.16 6.22
CA GLU A 43 9.76 10.18 5.81
C GLU A 43 10.08 10.08 4.31
N GLY A 44 10.26 8.86 3.79
CA GLY A 44 10.39 8.58 2.36
C GLY A 44 9.18 9.00 1.52
N MET A 45 7.98 8.99 2.11
CA MET A 45 6.74 9.40 1.45
C MET A 45 6.51 10.92 1.46
N LYS A 46 7.21 11.70 2.29
CA LYS A 46 6.98 13.15 2.40
C LYS A 46 7.11 13.94 1.09
N PRO A 47 8.02 13.63 0.15
CA PRO A 47 8.04 14.31 -1.14
C PRO A 47 6.74 14.13 -1.94
N ILE A 48 6.07 12.98 -1.79
CA ILE A 48 4.81 12.66 -2.45
C ILE A 48 3.61 13.17 -1.63
N SER A 49 3.66 13.12 -0.32
CA SER A 49 2.61 13.65 0.55
C SER A 49 3.22 14.45 1.69
N PRO A 50 3.48 15.75 1.49
CA PRO A 50 4.12 16.59 2.50
C PRO A 50 3.31 16.73 3.79
N MET A 51 1.99 16.51 3.71
CA MET A 51 1.08 16.60 4.85
C MET A 51 1.07 15.33 5.71
N LEU A 52 1.79 14.27 5.31
CA LEU A 52 1.80 13.00 6.03
C LEU A 52 2.46 13.16 7.41
N ASP A 53 1.68 12.89 8.45
CA ASP A 53 2.11 12.92 9.85
C ASP A 53 2.17 11.52 10.43
N THR A 54 3.30 11.18 11.05
CA THR A 54 3.57 9.82 11.55
C THR A 54 2.67 9.44 12.73
N GLU A 55 2.45 10.37 13.66
CA GLU A 55 1.59 10.10 14.83
C GLU A 55 0.14 9.88 14.39
N ALA A 56 -0.39 10.76 13.54
CA ALA A 56 -1.73 10.65 12.99
C ALA A 56 -1.91 9.35 12.19
N PHE A 57 -0.97 9.05 11.29
CA PHE A 57 -1.02 7.86 10.45
C PHE A 57 -1.01 6.58 11.29
N MET A 58 -0.15 6.50 12.31
CA MET A 58 -0.09 5.33 13.19
C MET A 58 -1.33 5.22 14.05
N ALA A 59 -1.84 6.32 14.62
CA ALA A 59 -3.08 6.30 15.40
C ALA A 59 -4.27 5.80 14.56
N TYR A 60 -4.38 6.30 13.33
CA TYR A 60 -5.41 5.86 12.39
C TYR A 60 -5.26 4.39 11.98
N THR A 61 -4.03 3.91 11.81
CA THR A 61 -3.74 2.49 11.51
C THR A 61 -4.17 1.57 12.66
N HIS A 62 -3.94 1.98 13.92
CA HIS A 62 -4.40 1.21 15.09
C HIS A 62 -5.94 1.14 15.13
N GLU A 63 -6.63 2.25 14.85
CA GLU A 63 -8.09 2.30 14.79
C GLU A 63 -8.64 1.37 13.70
N LEU A 64 -8.06 1.40 12.49
CA LEU A 64 -8.47 0.51 11.39
C LEU A 64 -8.31 -0.98 11.73
N CYS A 65 -7.29 -1.32 12.52
CA CYS A 65 -7.04 -2.69 12.97
C CYS A 65 -7.82 -3.07 14.24
N GLY A 66 -8.58 -2.15 14.82
CA GLY A 66 -9.34 -2.37 16.06
C GLY A 66 -8.46 -2.61 17.29
N VAL A 67 -7.23 -2.09 17.30
CA VAL A 67 -6.27 -2.23 18.40
C VAL A 67 -6.12 -0.90 19.16
N PRO A 68 -5.79 -0.93 20.47
CA PRO A 68 -5.60 0.29 21.24
C PRO A 68 -4.45 1.13 20.66
N ILE A 69 -4.67 2.44 20.62
CA ILE A 69 -3.65 3.39 20.15
C ILE A 69 -2.49 3.39 21.15
N ARG A 70 -1.31 2.95 20.69
CA ARG A 70 -0.11 2.82 21.53
C ARG A 70 0.48 4.16 22.00
N ARG A 71 0.42 5.19 21.14
CA ARG A 71 1.00 6.52 21.42
C ARG A 71 -0.09 7.59 21.37
N PRO A 72 -0.30 8.38 22.44
CA PRO A 72 -1.28 9.45 22.42
C PRO A 72 -0.86 10.54 21.42
N LEU A 73 -1.83 11.15 20.73
CA LEU A 73 -1.56 12.26 19.84
C LEU A 73 -1.25 13.52 20.67
N VAL A 74 0.02 13.90 20.73
CA VAL A 74 0.48 15.02 21.56
C VAL A 74 0.26 16.35 20.84
N THR A 75 0.58 16.40 19.56
CA THR A 75 0.58 17.65 18.79
C THR A 75 -0.80 17.97 18.23
N ARG A 76 -1.18 19.26 18.25
CA ARG A 76 -2.46 19.74 17.68
C ARG A 76 -2.58 19.41 16.18
N TYR A 77 -1.47 19.54 15.45
CA TYR A 77 -1.38 19.19 14.05
C TYR A 77 -1.68 17.70 13.82
N SER A 78 -1.05 16.79 14.58
CA SER A 78 -1.33 15.34 14.49
C SER A 78 -2.80 15.02 14.75
N ARG A 79 -3.42 15.65 15.76
CA ARG A 79 -4.87 15.47 16.03
C ARG A 79 -5.74 15.94 14.87
N TRP A 80 -5.41 17.09 14.29
CA TRP A 80 -6.13 17.61 13.13
C TRP A 80 -5.99 16.68 11.92
N MET A 81 -4.77 16.21 11.63
CA MET A 81 -4.51 15.25 10.55
C MET A 81 -5.25 13.93 10.74
N TYR A 82 -5.23 13.38 11.96
CA TYR A 82 -5.98 12.18 12.31
C TYR A 82 -7.49 12.37 12.09
N ASN A 83 -8.05 13.48 12.57
CA ASN A 83 -9.47 13.79 12.35
C ASN A 83 -9.81 13.92 10.86
N ILE A 84 -8.92 14.48 10.04
CA ILE A 84 -9.09 14.52 8.58
C ILE A 84 -9.11 13.11 7.99
N GLN A 85 -8.19 12.23 8.41
CA GLN A 85 -8.13 10.85 7.93
C GLN A 85 -9.41 10.09 8.26
N VAL A 86 -9.87 10.17 9.51
CA VAL A 86 -11.12 9.54 9.98
C VAL A 86 -12.32 10.12 9.22
N TYR A 87 -12.45 11.45 9.13
CA TYR A 87 -13.56 12.10 8.44
C TYR A 87 -13.61 11.72 6.95
N THR A 88 -12.45 11.67 6.29
CA THR A 88 -12.37 11.30 4.88
C THR A 88 -12.89 9.88 4.65
N HIS A 89 -12.47 8.91 5.47
CA HIS A 89 -12.89 7.52 5.29
C HIS A 89 -14.31 7.27 5.78
N ALA A 90 -14.71 7.84 6.92
CA ALA A 90 -16.03 7.61 7.50
C ALA A 90 -17.14 8.36 6.76
N VAL A 91 -16.89 9.59 6.28
CA VAL A 91 -17.92 10.47 5.69
C VAL A 91 -17.74 10.64 4.19
N LEU A 92 -16.57 11.13 3.74
CA LEU A 92 -16.38 11.51 2.34
C LEU A 92 -16.46 10.30 1.40
N LEU A 93 -15.88 9.16 1.79
CA LEU A 93 -15.80 7.97 0.95
C LEU A 93 -16.97 7.00 1.11
N THR A 94 -17.71 7.07 2.22
CA THR A 94 -18.89 6.22 2.50
C THR A 94 -20.15 6.75 1.84
N ARG A 95 -20.34 8.08 1.78
CA ARG A 95 -21.55 8.68 1.18
C ARG A 95 -21.40 8.71 -0.35
N ALA A 96 -22.27 8.01 -1.07
CA ALA A 96 -22.17 7.82 -2.51
C ALA A 96 -22.01 9.13 -3.32
N TRP A 97 -22.79 10.17 -3.00
CA TRP A 97 -22.72 11.45 -3.72
C TRP A 97 -21.42 12.22 -3.45
N LEU A 98 -20.93 12.22 -2.20
CA LEU A 98 -19.64 12.83 -1.85
C LEU A 98 -18.51 12.05 -2.52
N ALA A 99 -18.58 10.73 -2.49
CA ALA A 99 -17.58 9.87 -3.09
C ALA A 99 -17.42 10.14 -4.59
N VAL A 100 -18.49 10.43 -5.32
CA VAL A 100 -18.44 10.80 -6.75
C VAL A 100 -17.65 12.07 -7.00
N VAL A 101 -17.71 13.06 -6.10
CA VAL A 101 -16.99 14.34 -6.23
C VAL A 101 -15.56 14.24 -5.71
N PHE A 102 -15.39 13.65 -4.53
CA PHE A 102 -14.11 13.64 -3.83
C PHE A 102 -13.14 12.56 -4.34
N ARG A 103 -13.61 11.42 -4.86
CA ARG A 103 -12.70 10.39 -5.41
C ARG A 103 -11.91 10.90 -6.61
N PRO A 104 -12.50 11.54 -7.64
CA PRO A 104 -11.72 12.12 -8.74
C PRO A 104 -10.72 13.17 -8.25
N LEU A 105 -11.13 14.02 -7.28
CA LEU A 105 -10.27 15.06 -6.71
C LEU A 105 -9.04 14.46 -6.01
N LEU A 106 -9.25 13.48 -5.11
CA LEU A 106 -8.17 12.80 -4.38
C LEU A 106 -7.26 12.02 -5.33
N ASN A 107 -7.83 11.34 -6.34
CA ASN A 107 -7.07 10.63 -7.36
C ASN A 107 -6.23 11.58 -8.21
N TYR A 108 -6.77 12.73 -8.60
CA TYR A 108 -6.04 13.76 -9.33
C TYR A 108 -4.93 14.36 -8.47
N ASN A 109 -5.20 14.65 -7.20
CA ASN A 109 -4.20 15.15 -6.25
C ASN A 109 -3.01 14.19 -6.14
N MET A 110 -3.26 12.89 -5.97
CA MET A 110 -2.21 11.86 -5.95
C MET A 110 -1.43 11.80 -7.26
N ARG A 111 -2.12 11.76 -8.41
CA ARG A 111 -1.47 11.73 -9.73
C ARG A 111 -0.62 12.98 -9.98
N PHE A 112 -1.14 14.14 -9.61
CA PHE A 112 -0.44 15.41 -9.73
C PHE A 112 0.81 15.43 -8.85
N SER A 113 0.73 14.95 -7.61
CA SER A 113 1.90 14.85 -6.74
C SER A 113 2.99 13.93 -7.30
N VAL A 114 2.60 12.75 -7.82
CA VAL A 114 3.56 11.85 -8.48
C VAL A 114 4.17 12.51 -9.71
N TRP A 115 3.36 13.15 -10.54
CA TRP A 115 3.84 13.88 -11.72
C TRP A 115 4.83 14.99 -11.34
N LEU A 116 4.54 15.76 -10.30
CA LEU A 116 5.44 16.79 -9.77
C LEU A 116 6.77 16.18 -9.32
N ASN A 117 6.75 15.06 -8.57
CA ASN A 117 7.96 14.40 -8.12
C ASN A 117 8.80 13.82 -9.27
N VAL A 118 8.16 13.31 -10.32
CA VAL A 118 8.85 12.78 -11.51
C VAL A 118 9.44 13.91 -12.35
N LYS A 119 8.71 15.00 -12.56
CA LYS A 119 9.12 16.10 -13.45
C LYS A 119 10.07 17.08 -12.76
N PHE A 120 9.81 17.35 -11.50
CA PHE A 120 10.54 18.29 -10.67
C PHE A 120 10.91 17.60 -9.36
N PRO A 121 11.97 16.76 -9.33
CA PRO A 121 12.40 16.05 -8.13
C PRO A 121 13.03 16.99 -7.08
N ILE A 122 12.59 18.25 -7.00
CA ILE A 122 13.08 19.28 -6.08
C ILE A 122 12.81 18.86 -4.64
N GLY A 123 11.59 18.41 -4.32
CA GLY A 123 11.24 18.01 -2.96
C GLY A 123 12.09 16.85 -2.45
N ALA A 124 12.32 15.86 -3.31
CA ALA A 124 13.11 14.69 -2.97
C ALA A 124 14.62 14.98 -3.00
N ALA A 125 15.10 15.85 -3.92
CA ALA A 125 16.49 16.31 -3.96
C ALA A 125 16.87 17.21 -2.78
N LEU A 126 15.96 18.08 -2.31
CA LEU A 126 16.19 18.89 -1.12
C LEU A 126 16.24 18.04 0.15
N ARG A 127 15.45 16.97 0.22
CA ARG A 127 15.32 16.16 1.44
C ARG A 127 16.34 15.04 1.55
N PHE A 128 16.68 14.38 0.43
CA PHE A 128 17.59 13.23 0.39
C PHE A 128 18.91 13.52 -0.34
N GLY A 129 19.06 14.70 -0.94
CA GLY A 129 20.21 15.07 -1.75
C GLY A 129 20.08 14.62 -3.21
N THR A 130 20.78 15.31 -4.11
CA THR A 130 20.74 15.08 -5.57
C THR A 130 21.42 13.77 -6.02
N LYS A 131 22.25 13.16 -5.17
CA LYS A 131 23.08 11.99 -5.53
C LYS A 131 22.29 10.68 -5.70
N VAL A 132 21.06 10.60 -5.18
CA VAL A 132 20.24 9.38 -5.23
C VAL A 132 19.52 9.22 -6.59
N PHE A 133 19.25 10.31 -7.30
CA PHE A 133 18.42 10.30 -8.52
C PHE A 133 19.13 9.77 -9.77
N HIS A 134 20.44 9.64 -9.74
CA HIS A 134 21.22 9.22 -10.92
C HIS A 134 21.14 7.71 -11.22
N ARG A 135 20.75 6.85 -10.27
CA ARG A 135 20.84 5.38 -10.44
C ARG A 135 19.66 4.71 -11.15
N VAL A 136 18.45 5.28 -11.10
CA VAL A 136 17.25 4.56 -11.60
C VAL A 136 17.09 4.64 -13.13
N ARG A 137 17.70 5.64 -13.78
CA ARG A 137 17.58 5.85 -15.23
C ARG A 137 18.41 4.85 -16.05
N ASP A 138 19.53 4.39 -15.50
CA ASP A 138 20.50 3.60 -16.27
C ASP A 138 20.28 2.08 -16.15
N ASP A 139 19.69 1.61 -15.04
CA ASP A 139 19.43 0.18 -14.82
C ASP A 139 18.07 -0.30 -15.37
N ALA A 140 17.13 0.62 -15.66
CA ALA A 140 15.81 0.29 -16.20
C ALA A 140 15.78 0.00 -17.71
N ALA A 141 16.92 0.16 -18.40
CA ALA A 141 17.05 -0.11 -19.84
C ALA A 141 17.28 -1.59 -20.17
N ALA A 142 17.63 -2.43 -19.18
CA ALA A 142 17.64 -3.87 -19.35
C ALA A 142 16.29 -4.42 -18.82
N PRO A 143 15.36 -4.84 -19.68
CA PRO A 143 14.22 -5.61 -19.19
C PRO A 143 14.78 -6.81 -18.44
N HIS A 144 14.34 -7.01 -17.19
CA HIS A 144 14.55 -8.27 -16.50
C HIS A 144 14.18 -9.40 -17.46
N PRO A 145 15.02 -10.42 -17.67
CA PRO A 145 14.66 -11.55 -18.51
C PRO A 145 13.42 -12.18 -17.87
N THR A 146 12.26 -11.88 -18.43
CA THR A 146 11.08 -12.71 -18.26
C THR A 146 11.52 -14.06 -18.75
N MET A 147 11.63 -15.03 -17.83
CA MET A 147 11.78 -16.43 -18.23
C MET A 147 10.62 -16.73 -19.15
N ALA A 148 10.90 -16.73 -20.45
CA ALA A 148 9.97 -17.17 -21.47
C ALA A 148 9.55 -18.57 -21.06
N ALA A 149 8.24 -18.79 -21.03
CA ALA A 149 7.65 -20.09 -20.82
C ALA A 149 8.28 -21.08 -21.81
N ALA A 150 9.19 -21.91 -21.31
CA ALA A 150 9.69 -23.05 -22.04
C ALA A 150 8.50 -24.00 -22.21
N GLY A 151 8.05 -24.14 -23.46
CA GLY A 151 6.96 -25.01 -23.83
C GLY A 151 7.23 -26.45 -23.39
N MET A 152 6.42 -26.95 -22.45
CA MET A 152 6.23 -28.37 -22.29
C MET A 152 5.17 -28.82 -23.30
N SER A 153 5.66 -29.32 -24.43
CA SER A 153 4.90 -30.15 -25.37
C SER A 153 4.43 -31.42 -24.64
N VAL A 154 3.15 -31.47 -24.26
CA VAL A 154 2.50 -32.72 -23.84
C VAL A 154 2.11 -33.48 -25.10
N ALA A 155 2.93 -34.47 -25.45
CA ALA A 155 2.69 -35.36 -26.56
C ALA A 155 1.45 -36.25 -26.29
N ASN A 156 0.54 -36.26 -27.27
CA ASN A 156 -0.58 -37.20 -27.37
C ASN A 156 -0.06 -38.65 -27.45
N GLY A 157 -0.51 -39.50 -26.52
CA GLY A 157 -0.30 -40.95 -26.58
C GLY A 157 -1.58 -41.69 -26.19
N ARG A 158 -2.39 -42.06 -27.18
CA ARG A 158 -3.45 -43.06 -27.07
C ARG A 158 -2.83 -44.46 -27.07
N VAL A 159 -3.02 -45.28 -26.03
CA VAL A 159 -3.03 -46.76 -26.07
C VAL A 159 -3.85 -47.22 -24.85
N ALA A 160 -5.15 -47.51 -25.02
CA ALA A 160 -5.76 -48.82 -25.30
C ALA A 160 -6.21 -49.55 -24.02
N MET A 161 -7.53 -49.61 -23.90
CA MET A 161 -8.31 -50.49 -23.04
C MET A 161 -8.13 -51.93 -23.54
N GLN A 162 -7.64 -52.86 -22.71
CA GLN A 162 -7.86 -54.29 -22.90
C GLN A 162 -8.17 -54.97 -21.56
N SER A 163 -9.16 -55.87 -21.67
CA SER A 163 -9.82 -56.67 -20.65
C SER A 163 -9.19 -58.07 -20.57
N ALA A 164 -9.49 -58.77 -19.45
CA ALA A 164 -9.31 -60.20 -19.17
C ALA A 164 -7.87 -60.66 -18.90
N ALA A 165 -7.60 -61.57 -17.95
CA ALA A 165 -8.44 -62.58 -17.29
C ALA A 165 -8.11 -62.71 -15.79
#